data_AF-A0A0F9UHU7-F1
#
_entry.id   AF-A0A0F9UHU7-F1
#
_cell.length_a   1.000
_cell.length_b   1.000
_cell.length_c   1.000
_cell.angle_alpha   90.00
_cell.angle_beta   90.00
_cell.angle_gamma   90.00
#
_symmetry.space_group_name_H-M   'P 1'
#
loop_
_entity.id
_entity.type
_entity.pdbx_description
1 polymer ?
#
loop_
_entity_poly.entity_id
_entity_poly.type
_entity_poly.pdbx_seq_one_letter_code
_entity_poly.pdbx_strand_id
1 'polypeptide(L)'
;MELLKTVGFELEEEVSFSPYTVDIYVRSRHIAFEADGPQHSETRDKRRDTYLMAKYALPVYRLDYSELAARSDTETGLIALLWEVLDPERQSALARIEYARESGWE
;
A
#
# COMPACT_ATOMS: atom_id res chain seq x y z
N MET A 1 16.41 -0.78 4.31
CA MET A 1 15.56 -1.54 5.25
C MET A 1 15.69 -1.15 6.72
N GLU A 2 16.89 -0.88 7.23
CA GLU A 2 17.12 -0.66 8.68
C GLU A 2 16.39 0.59 9.21
N LEU A 3 16.28 1.62 8.37
CA LEU A 3 15.59 2.86 8.68
C LEU A 3 14.09 2.66 8.95
N LEU A 4 13.42 1.78 8.19
CA LEU A 4 11.98 1.51 8.33
C LEU A 4 11.63 0.77 9.63
N LYS A 5 12.48 -0.19 10.03
CA LYS A 5 12.37 -0.86 11.33
C LYS A 5 12.60 0.13 12.48
N THR A 6 13.47 1.12 12.27
CA THR A 6 13.76 2.17 13.25
C THR A 6 12.54 3.09 13.49
N VAL A 7 11.66 3.24 12.50
CA VAL A 7 10.41 4.01 12.64
C VAL A 7 9.25 3.20 13.25
N GLY A 8 9.50 1.96 13.69
CA GLY A 8 8.54 1.16 14.44
C GLY A 8 7.53 0.36 13.59
N PHE A 9 7.74 0.28 12.28
CA PHE A 9 6.94 -0.57 11.40
C PHE A 9 7.61 -1.93 11.18
N GLU A 10 6.88 -3.01 11.50
CA GLU A 10 7.25 -4.37 11.10
C GLU A 10 6.89 -4.57 9.63
N LEU A 11 7.89 -4.40 8.79
CA LEU A 11 7.78 -4.63 7.35
C LEU A 11 8.32 -6.01 6.98
N GLU A 12 7.55 -6.70 6.16
CA GLU A 12 7.93 -7.95 5.51
C GLU A 12 7.98 -7.73 4.01
N GLU A 13 9.03 -8.22 3.35
CA GLU A 13 9.23 -8.07 1.91
C GLU A 13 8.79 -9.33 1.17
N GLU A 14 8.32 -9.17 -0.07
CA GLU A 14 7.96 -10.26 -0.99
C GLU A 14 7.02 -11.29 -0.35
N VAL A 15 5.99 -10.82 0.36
CA VAL A 15 5.07 -11.68 1.11
C VAL A 15 4.05 -12.33 0.18
N SER A 16 3.93 -13.66 0.28
CA SER A 16 3.01 -14.43 -0.55
C SER A 16 1.57 -14.42 -0.01
N PHE A 17 0.65 -13.94 -0.86
CA PHE A 17 -0.80 -14.02 -0.72
C PHE A 17 -1.39 -14.75 -1.93
N SER A 18 -1.27 -16.08 -1.93
CA SER A 18 -1.54 -16.94 -3.09
C SER A 18 -2.84 -16.58 -3.86
N PRO A 19 -2.76 -16.35 -5.19
CA PRO A 19 -1.63 -16.65 -6.08
C PRO A 19 -0.62 -15.51 -6.25
N TYR A 20 -0.77 -14.40 -5.53
CA TYR A 20 0.04 -13.20 -5.69
C TYR A 20 1.13 -13.11 -4.63
N THR A 21 2.14 -12.29 -4.92
CA THR A 21 3.16 -11.84 -3.98
C THR A 21 3.10 -10.33 -3.95
N VAL A 22 3.17 -9.73 -2.76
CA VAL A 22 3.23 -8.28 -2.57
C VAL A 22 4.63 -7.85 -2.19
N ASP A 23 5.08 -6.70 -2.69
CA ASP A 23 6.46 -6.24 -2.48
C ASP A 23 6.75 -5.94 -1.01
N ILE A 24 5.84 -5.23 -0.34
CA ILE A 24 5.96 -4.90 1.08
C ILE A 24 4.63 -5.14 1.79
N TYR A 25 4.69 -5.77 2.96
CA TYR A 25 3.56 -5.99 3.84
C TYR A 25 3.83 -5.40 5.23
N VAL A 26 2.88 -4.61 5.73
CA VAL A 26 2.91 -4.00 7.05
C VAL A 26 1.98 -4.78 7.98
N ARG A 27 2.55 -5.73 8.72
CA ARG A 27 1.75 -6.68 9.54
C ARG A 27 0.87 -5.98 10.56
N SER A 28 1.40 -4.97 11.25
CA SER A 28 0.70 -4.27 12.33
C SER A 28 -0.55 -3.52 11.87
N ARG A 29 -0.67 -3.25 10.57
CA ARG A 29 -1.79 -2.52 9.96
C ARG A 29 -2.57 -3.34 8.95
N HIS A 30 -2.08 -4.53 8.62
CA HIS A 30 -2.62 -5.41 7.60
C HIS A 30 -2.78 -4.68 6.24
N ILE A 31 -1.72 -4.03 5.79
CA ILE A 31 -1.67 -3.27 4.53
C ILE A 31 -0.51 -3.78 3.68
N ALA A 32 -0.70 -3.84 2.36
CA ALA A 32 0.37 -4.12 1.41
C ALA A 32 0.71 -2.90 0.55
N PHE A 33 1.97 -2.84 0.11
CA PHE A 33 2.48 -1.87 -0.85
C PHE A 33 3.11 -2.58 -2.04
N GLU A 34 2.95 -1.98 -3.22
CA GLU A 34 3.45 -2.48 -4.50
C GLU A 34 4.18 -1.35 -5.21
N ALA A 35 5.40 -1.60 -5.68
CA ALA A 35 6.19 -0.65 -6.45
C ALA A 35 5.90 -0.85 -7.95
N ASP A 36 5.08 0.02 -8.52
CA ASP A 36 4.66 -0.12 -9.91
C ASP A 36 5.78 0.34 -10.87
N GLY A 37 6.41 -0.60 -11.56
CA GLY A 37 7.34 -0.33 -12.66
C GLY A 37 6.67 0.14 -13.97
N PRO A 38 7.44 0.61 -14.97
CA PRO A 38 6.88 1.18 -16.21
C PRO A 38 6.13 0.20 -17.14
N GLN A 39 6.00 -1.08 -16.77
CA GLN A 39 5.35 -2.14 -17.56
C GLN A 39 4.02 -2.63 -16.99
N HIS A 40 3.40 -1.90 -16.05
CA HIS A 40 2.12 -2.31 -15.47
C HIS A 40 0.95 -2.22 -16.45
N SER A 41 0.04 -3.19 -16.33
CA SER A 41 -1.21 -3.24 -17.08
C SER A 41 -2.33 -3.05 -16.08
N GLU A 42 -2.94 -1.86 -16.06
CA GLU A 42 -3.99 -1.43 -15.13
C GLU A 42 -5.09 -2.50 -14.90
N THR A 43 -5.39 -3.30 -15.93
CA THR A 43 -6.40 -4.35 -15.86
C THR A 43 -5.96 -5.57 -15.02
N ARG A 44 -4.69 -5.98 -15.10
CA ARG A 44 -4.16 -7.09 -14.27
C ARG A 44 -4.02 -6.66 -12.82
N ASP A 45 -3.60 -5.42 -12.66
CA ASP A 45 -3.40 -4.74 -11.40
C ASP A 45 -4.69 -4.63 -10.59
N LYS A 46 -5.75 -4.10 -11.21
CA LYS A 46 -7.08 -4.04 -10.58
C LYS A 46 -7.62 -5.41 -10.18
N ARG A 47 -7.38 -6.45 -10.98
CA ARG A 47 -7.81 -7.83 -10.66
C ARG A 47 -7.08 -8.39 -9.45
N ARG A 48 -5.75 -8.18 -9.37
CA ARG A 48 -4.94 -8.55 -8.21
C ARG A 48 -5.47 -7.88 -6.95
N ASP A 49 -5.62 -6.56 -6.98
CA ASP A 49 -5.97 -5.79 -5.79
C ASP A 49 -7.39 -6.13 -5.31
N THR A 50 -8.33 -6.32 -6.24
CA THR A 50 -9.69 -6.80 -5.93
C THR A 50 -9.65 -8.19 -5.28
N TYR A 51 -8.81 -9.10 -5.77
CA TYR A 51 -8.68 -10.44 -5.19
C TYR A 51 -8.07 -10.40 -3.78
N LEU A 52 -7.01 -9.61 -3.59
CA LEU A 52 -6.34 -9.46 -2.31
C LEU A 52 -7.28 -8.87 -1.26
N MET A 53 -8.05 -7.86 -1.63
CA MET A 53 -9.08 -7.30 -0.75
C MET A 53 -10.19 -8.33 -0.45
N ALA A 54 -10.76 -8.98 -1.48
CA ALA A 54 -11.88 -9.90 -1.27
C ALA A 54 -11.52 -11.17 -0.47
N LYS A 55 -10.31 -11.71 -0.66
CA LYS A 55 -9.89 -12.97 -0.03
C LYS A 55 -9.18 -12.76 1.30
N TYR A 56 -8.35 -11.73 1.39
CA TYR A 56 -7.48 -11.51 2.54
C TYR A 56 -7.87 -10.28 3.36
N ALA A 57 -8.83 -9.46 2.92
CA ALA A 57 -9.09 -8.12 3.47
C ALA A 57 -7.83 -7.24 3.45
N LEU A 58 -6.98 -7.45 2.44
CA LEU A 58 -5.68 -6.80 2.30
C LEU A 58 -5.78 -5.61 1.35
N PRO A 59 -5.88 -4.36 1.86
CA PRO A 59 -5.73 -3.16 1.04
C PRO A 59 -4.30 -3.06 0.48
N VAL A 60 -4.21 -2.67 -0.78
CA VAL A 60 -2.94 -2.54 -1.52
C VAL A 60 -2.77 -1.07 -1.95
N TYR A 61 -1.65 -0.47 -1.56
CA TYR A 61 -1.27 0.88 -1.98
C TYR A 61 -0.13 0.80 -3.00
N ARG A 62 -0.34 1.39 -4.17
CA ARG A 62 0.66 1.40 -5.24
C ARG A 62 1.52 2.63 -5.15
N LEU A 63 2.82 2.44 -5.34
CA LEU A 63 3.82 3.48 -5.39
C LEU A 63 4.28 3.60 -6.83
N ASP A 64 3.96 4.72 -7.47
CA ASP A 64 4.45 4.95 -8.82
C ASP A 64 5.97 5.14 -8.77
N TYR A 65 6.69 4.32 -9.53
CA TYR A 65 8.15 4.38 -9.59
C TYR A 65 8.66 5.77 -10.00
N SER A 66 7.90 6.54 -10.77
CA SER A 66 8.25 7.92 -11.13
C SER A 66 8.24 8.87 -9.93
N GLU A 67 7.33 8.67 -8.97
CA GLU A 67 7.26 9.42 -7.72
C GLU A 67 8.38 9.02 -6.75
N LEU A 68 8.74 7.73 -6.73
CA LEU A 68 9.86 7.22 -5.95
C LEU A 68 11.22 7.69 -6.50
N ALA A 69 11.40 7.66 -7.83
CA ALA A 69 12.65 8.04 -8.50
C ALA A 69 12.91 9.56 -8.49
N ALA A 70 11.85 10.38 -8.42
CA ALA A 70 11.99 11.84 -8.27
C ALA A 70 12.53 12.26 -6.89
N ARG A 71 12.45 11.36 -5.89
CA ARG A 71 13.04 11.55 -4.57
C ARG A 71 14.43 10.91 -4.60
N SER A 72 15.48 11.73 -4.50
CA SER A 72 16.89 11.34 -4.64
C SER A 72 17.38 10.25 -3.66
N ASP A 73 16.54 9.88 -2.70
CA ASP A 73 16.72 8.75 -1.79
C ASP A 73 15.40 7.97 -1.70
N THR A 74 15.36 6.82 -2.37
CA THR A 74 14.19 5.94 -2.50
C THR A 74 13.70 5.45 -1.12
N GLU A 75 14.60 5.31 -0.14
CA GLU A 75 14.23 4.93 1.23
C GLU A 75 13.46 6.05 1.94
N THR A 76 13.94 7.29 1.84
CA THR A 76 13.25 8.45 2.40
C THR A 76 11.90 8.68 1.71
N GLY A 77 11.83 8.44 0.40
CA GLY A 77 10.58 8.51 -0.36
C GLY A 77 9.54 7.51 0.11
N LEU A 78 9.95 6.26 0.30
CA LEU A 78 9.11 5.18 0.83
C LEU A 78 8.66 5.45 2.27
N ILE A 79 9.55 5.93 3.15
CA ILE A 79 9.21 6.30 4.53
C ILE A 79 8.18 7.41 4.55
N ALA A 80 8.40 8.48 3.80
CA ALA A 80 7.48 9.62 3.78
C ALA A 80 6.09 9.18 3.30
N LEU A 81 6.03 8.31 2.28
CA LEU A 81 4.76 7.81 1.79
C LEU A 81 4.10 6.83 2.77
N LEU A 82 4.87 5.93 3.39
CA LEU A 82 4.37 5.08 4.47
C LEU A 82 3.81 5.92 5.62
N TRP A 83 4.47 7.00 6.02
CA TRP A 83 3.94 7.93 7.01
C TRP A 83 2.65 8.59 6.55
N GLU A 84 2.61 9.08 5.32
CA GLU A 84 1.42 9.69 4.72
C GLU A 84 0.21 8.75 4.65
N VAL A 85 0.44 7.47 4.39
CA VAL A 85 -0.63 6.44 4.33
C VAL A 85 -0.97 5.95 5.73
N LEU A 86 0.01 5.76 6.62
CA LEU A 86 -0.19 5.20 7.95
C LEU A 86 -0.56 6.25 9.01
N ASP A 87 -0.60 7.53 8.62
CA ASP A 87 -1.11 8.62 9.45
C ASP A 87 -2.57 8.33 9.88
N PRO A 88 -2.83 8.20 11.19
CA PRO A 88 -4.16 7.91 11.73
C PRO A 88 -5.25 8.90 11.28
N GLU A 89 -4.91 10.16 11.06
CA GLU A 89 -5.89 11.18 10.62
C GLU A 89 -6.31 10.95 9.17
N ARG A 90 -5.37 10.57 8.29
CA ARG A 90 -5.68 10.22 6.89
C ARG A 90 -6.42 8.90 6.77
N GLN A 91 -6.04 7.88 7.55
CA GLN A 91 -6.77 6.61 7.60
C GLN A 91 -8.23 6.82 8.04
N SER A 92 -8.46 7.68 9.03
CA SER A 92 -9.81 8.05 9.48
C SER A 92 -10.60 8.80 8.40
N ALA A 93 -9.95 9.65 7.61
CA ALA A 93 -10.59 10.36 6.50
C ALA A 93 -10.98 9.40 5.36
N LEU A 94 -10.09 8.47 4.98
CA LEU A 94 -10.37 7.46 3.95
C LEU A 94 -11.48 6.51 4.39
N ALA A 95 -11.44 6.00 5.63
CA ALA A 95 -12.49 5.16 6.18
C ALA A 95 -13.85 5.86 6.20
N ARG A 96 -13.90 7.17 6.44
CA ARG A 96 -15.14 7.97 6.36
C ARG A 96 -15.66 8.12 4.94
N ILE A 97 -14.76 8.30 3.96
CA ILE A 97 -15.13 8.39 2.54
C ILE A 97 -15.65 7.04 2.04
N GLU A 98 -14.98 5.95 2.41
CA GLU A 98 -15.39 4.59 2.05
C GLU A 98 -16.73 4.23 2.70
N TYR A 99 -16.90 4.53 3.99
CA TYR A 99 -18.19 4.41 4.67
C TYR A 99 -19.29 5.23 3.98
N ALA A 100 -19.02 6.48 3.60
CA ALA A 100 -20.02 7.32 2.92
C ALA A 100 -20.45 6.73 1.56
N ARG A 101 -19.51 6.15 0.81
CA ARG A 101 -19.77 5.46 -0.46
C ARG A 101 -20.56 4.16 -0.27
N GLU A 102 -20.21 3.34 0.71
CA GLU A 102 -20.92 2.10 1.02
C GLU A 102 -22.32 2.34 1.60
N SER A 103 -22.49 3.46 2.31
CA SER A 103 -23.75 3.86 2.92
C SER A 103 -24.75 4.50 1.95
N GLY A 104 -24.37 4.69 0.67
CA GLY A 104 -25.25 5.21 -0.37
C GLY A 104 -25.64 6.68 -0.22
N TRP A 105 -24.81 7.51 0.43
CA TRP A 105 -24.99 8.96 0.47
C TRP A 105 -24.22 9.61 -0.70
N GLU A 106 -24.71 9.44 -1.92
CA GLU A 106 -24.42 10.33 -3.07
C GLU A 106 -25.70 11.05 -3.51
#